data_AF-A0A521YBC8-F1
#
_entry.id   AF-A0A521YBC8-F1
#
_cell.length_a   1.000
_cell.length_b   1.000
_cell.length_c   1.000
_cell.angle_alpha   90.00
_cell.angle_beta   90.00
_cell.angle_gamma   90.00
#
_symmetry.space_group_name_H-M   'P 1'
#
loop_
_entity.id
_entity.type
_entity.pdbx_description
1 polymer ?
#
loop_
_entity_poly.entity_id
_entity_poly.type
_entity_poly.pdbx_seq_one_letter_code
_entity_poly.pdbx_strand_id
1 'polypeptide(L)'
;MEQHGHVALHRVDDYAEGLRASDEVGVNDPRVFDAIWWHTTGHPDYVPEAWAMFVADKVELHKVERWPVLQSVLDAALGTDGQAASLERAALLYLDLRQDEAVRARLQIHPMANLVRNHLLHMVG
;
A
#
# COMPACT_ATOMS: atom_id res chain seq x y z
N MET A 1 3.57 -23.46 22.82
CA MET A 1 2.57 -22.41 22.51
C MET A 1 3.32 -21.34 21.72
N GLU A 2 3.54 -21.61 20.43
CA GLU A 2 4.27 -20.70 19.55
C GLU A 2 3.29 -19.64 19.06
N GLN A 3 3.50 -18.39 19.47
CA GLN A 3 2.80 -17.25 18.90
C GLN A 3 3.44 -16.96 17.54
N HIS A 4 2.80 -17.45 16.47
CA HIS A 4 3.11 -16.97 15.12
C HIS A 4 2.84 -15.46 15.09
N GLY A 5 3.90 -14.67 14.89
CA GLY A 5 3.79 -13.22 14.78
C GLY A 5 2.89 -12.87 13.60
N HIS A 6 1.79 -12.17 13.86
CA HIS A 6 0.94 -11.63 12.80
C HIS A 6 1.72 -10.53 12.05
N VAL A 7 1.97 -10.75 10.76
CA VAL A 7 2.59 -9.77 9.87
C VAL A 7 1.55 -8.74 9.46
N ALA A 8 1.85 -7.47 9.69
CA ALA A 8 0.90 -6.37 9.53
C ALA A 8 0.52 -6.08 8.06
N LEU A 9 1.21 -6.69 7.08
CA LEU A 9 1.13 -6.41 5.64
C LEU A 9 1.36 -7.65 4.75
N HIS A 10 0.97 -8.84 5.18
CA HIS A 10 1.07 -10.01 4.29
C HIS A 10 -0.27 -10.76 4.28
N ARG A 11 -1.02 -10.63 3.18
CA ARG A 11 -2.15 -11.50 2.89
C ARG A 11 -1.69 -12.57 1.91
N VAL A 12 -1.95 -13.83 2.24
CA VAL A 12 -1.60 -14.98 1.37
C VAL A 12 -2.52 -15.04 0.13
N ASP A 13 -3.59 -14.24 0.13
CA ASP A 13 -4.66 -14.25 -0.86
C ASP A 13 -4.31 -13.51 -2.17
N ASP A 14 -3.30 -12.65 -2.16
CA ASP A 14 -2.98 -11.73 -3.28
C ASP A 14 -2.55 -12.47 -4.56
N TYR A 15 -1.94 -13.67 -4.44
CA TYR A 15 -1.62 -14.53 -5.61
C TYR A 15 -2.88 -14.98 -6.34
N ALA A 16 -3.89 -15.37 -5.55
CA ALA A 16 -5.09 -15.97 -6.07
C ALA A 16 -5.95 -14.91 -6.77
N GLU A 17 -5.91 -13.66 -6.31
CA GLU A 17 -6.59 -12.54 -6.97
C GLU A 17 -5.98 -12.23 -8.34
N GLY A 18 -4.65 -12.17 -8.43
CA GLY A 18 -3.95 -12.00 -9.71
C GLY A 18 -4.27 -13.14 -10.69
N LEU A 19 -4.19 -14.39 -10.24
CA LEU A 19 -4.46 -15.55 -11.10
C LEU A 19 -5.94 -15.61 -11.57
N ARG A 20 -6.90 -15.25 -10.71
CA ARG A 20 -8.32 -15.17 -11.10
C ARG A 20 -8.58 -14.10 -12.16
N ALA A 21 -7.90 -12.95 -12.06
CA ALA A 21 -8.05 -11.89 -13.06
C ALA A 21 -7.63 -12.33 -14.47
N SER A 22 -6.60 -13.18 -14.57
CA SER A 22 -6.16 -13.84 -15.81
C SER A 22 -7.25 -14.75 -16.36
N ASP A 23 -7.63 -15.74 -15.56
CA ASP A 23 -8.33 -16.92 -16.06
C ASP A 23 -9.84 -16.69 -16.21
N GLU A 24 -10.42 -15.82 -15.37
CA GLU A 24 -11.88 -15.59 -15.34
C GLU A 24 -12.29 -14.31 -16.08
N VAL A 25 -11.43 -13.29 -16.12
CA VAL A 25 -11.76 -11.94 -16.61
C VAL A 25 -11.00 -11.57 -17.89
N GLY A 26 -10.01 -12.38 -18.30
CA GLY A 26 -9.25 -12.17 -19.53
C GLY A 26 -8.27 -11.00 -19.47
N VAL A 27 -7.89 -10.56 -18.27
CA VAL A 27 -6.82 -9.57 -18.10
C VAL A 27 -5.50 -10.24 -18.45
N ASN A 28 -4.70 -9.66 -19.34
CA ASN A 28 -3.41 -10.23 -19.76
C ASN A 28 -2.26 -9.23 -19.66
N ASP A 29 -2.50 -8.04 -19.11
CA ASP A 29 -1.47 -7.03 -18.95
C ASP A 29 -0.63 -7.34 -17.70
N PRO A 30 0.68 -7.62 -17.84
CA PRO A 30 1.55 -7.92 -16.70
C PRO A 30 1.57 -6.82 -15.64
N ARG A 31 1.38 -5.55 -16.03
CA ARG A 31 1.36 -4.42 -15.10
C ARG A 31 0.17 -4.48 -14.14
N VAL A 32 -0.96 -5.02 -14.60
CA VAL A 32 -2.15 -5.20 -13.75
C VAL A 32 -1.90 -6.31 -12.74
N PHE A 33 -1.27 -7.40 -13.15
CA PHE A 33 -0.90 -8.48 -12.22
C PHE A 33 0.10 -8.00 -11.18
N ASP A 34 1.13 -7.24 -11.56
CA ASP A 34 2.11 -6.70 -10.62
C ASP A 34 1.47 -5.73 -9.63
N ALA A 35 0.54 -4.88 -10.10
CA ALA A 35 -0.20 -3.97 -9.24
C ALA A 35 -1.05 -4.74 -8.22
N ILE A 36 -1.80 -5.77 -8.65
CA ILE A 36 -2.58 -6.65 -7.75
C ILE A 36 -1.66 -7.39 -6.79
N TRP A 37 -0.61 -8.03 -7.29
CA TRP A 37 0.28 -8.86 -6.49
C TRP A 37 0.91 -8.08 -5.32
N TRP A 38 1.32 -6.83 -5.58
CA TRP A 38 2.02 -6.03 -4.58
C TRP A 38 1.11 -5.07 -3.79
N HIS A 39 -0.21 -5.01 -4.07
CA HIS A 39 -1.10 -3.97 -3.53
C HIS A 39 -1.14 -3.91 -1.99
N THR A 40 -0.79 -5.01 -1.30
CA THR A 40 -0.71 -5.06 0.16
C THR A 40 0.55 -4.38 0.71
N THR A 41 1.72 -4.59 0.08
CA THR A 41 3.02 -4.14 0.61
C THR A 41 3.65 -2.97 -0.13
N GLY A 42 3.25 -2.73 -1.37
CA GLY A 42 3.97 -1.89 -2.33
C GLY A 42 5.14 -2.62 -2.99
N HIS A 43 5.72 -2.00 -4.03
CA HIS A 43 6.99 -2.41 -4.65
C HIS A 43 7.79 -1.19 -5.15
N PRO A 44 9.14 -1.16 -5.06
CA PRO A 44 9.94 -0.01 -5.51
C PRO A 44 9.78 0.29 -7.01
N ASP A 45 9.58 -0.75 -7.82
CA ASP A 45 9.45 -0.63 -9.29
C ASP A 45 8.03 -0.25 -9.75
N TYR A 46 7.20 0.28 -8.85
CA TYR A 46 5.84 0.70 -9.20
C TYR A 46 5.81 1.76 -10.30
N VAL A 47 5.00 1.47 -11.30
CA VAL A 47 4.55 2.42 -12.31
C VAL A 47 3.37 3.25 -11.77
N PRO A 48 3.01 4.39 -12.39
CA PRO A 48 1.96 5.28 -11.89
C PRO A 48 0.62 4.58 -11.62
N GLU A 49 0.22 3.63 -12.47
CA GLU A 49 -1.01 2.86 -12.29
C GLU A 49 -0.98 1.97 -11.05
N ALA A 50 0.19 1.40 -10.71
CA ALA A 50 0.37 0.59 -9.51
C ALA A 50 0.33 1.45 -8.24
N TRP A 51 0.92 2.66 -8.27
CA TRP A 51 0.77 3.63 -7.18
C TRP A 51 -0.68 4.03 -6.97
N ALA A 52 -1.41 4.29 -8.06
CA ALA A 52 -2.82 4.66 -7.98
C ALA A 52 -3.64 3.53 -7.35
N MET A 53 -3.44 2.28 -7.77
CA MET A 53 -4.09 1.11 -7.18
C MET A 53 -3.75 0.95 -5.70
N PHE A 54 -2.46 1.03 -5.34
CA PHE A 54 -2.00 0.90 -3.97
C PHE A 54 -2.65 1.94 -3.06
N VAL A 55 -2.60 3.22 -3.44
CA VAL A 55 -3.17 4.31 -2.64
C VAL A 55 -4.68 4.21 -2.58
N ALA A 56 -5.35 3.97 -3.73
CA ALA A 56 -6.81 3.86 -3.80
C ALA A 56 -7.35 2.80 -2.84
N ASP A 57 -6.71 1.62 -2.78
CA ASP A 57 -7.09 0.59 -1.82
C ASP A 57 -6.99 1.09 -0.37
N LYS A 58 -6.07 1.99 -0.01
CA LYS A 58 -5.93 2.42 1.40
C LYS A 58 -6.90 3.52 1.79
N VAL A 59 -7.29 4.38 0.84
CA VAL A 59 -8.06 5.61 1.12
C VAL A 59 -9.52 5.54 0.69
N GLU A 60 -10.06 4.34 0.45
CA GLU A 60 -11.50 4.15 0.24
C GLU A 60 -12.29 4.78 1.40
N LEU A 61 -13.42 5.43 1.10
CA LEU A 61 -14.20 6.23 2.06
C LEU A 61 -14.48 5.49 3.37
N HIS A 62 -14.88 4.22 3.29
CA HIS A 62 -15.18 3.41 4.46
C HIS A 62 -13.95 3.08 5.33
N LYS A 63 -12.74 3.06 4.74
CA LYS A 63 -11.47 2.86 5.46
C LYS A 63 -11.06 4.15 6.17
N VAL A 64 -11.24 5.30 5.51
CA VAL A 64 -11.01 6.62 6.12
C VAL A 64 -11.97 6.85 7.29
N GLU A 65 -13.26 6.56 7.14
CA GLU A 65 -14.23 6.64 8.24
C GLU A 65 -13.85 5.75 9.43
N ARG A 66 -13.33 4.53 9.16
CA ARG A 66 -12.89 3.60 10.20
C ARG A 66 -11.58 4.02 10.86
N TRP A 67 -10.65 4.60 10.10
CA TRP A 67 -9.34 5.03 10.58
C TRP A 67 -9.03 6.46 10.11
N PRO A 68 -9.56 7.49 10.80
CA PRO A 68 -9.53 8.88 10.33
C PRO A 68 -8.15 9.46 10.05
N VAL A 69 -7.08 8.88 10.59
CA VAL A 69 -5.71 9.32 10.29
C VAL A 69 -5.34 9.14 8.80
N LEU A 70 -6.03 8.23 8.09
CA LEU A 70 -5.89 8.04 6.65
C LEU A 70 -6.34 9.27 5.83
N GLN A 71 -7.06 10.23 6.43
CA GLN A 71 -7.38 11.48 5.77
C GLN A 71 -6.12 12.21 5.30
N SER A 72 -5.03 12.16 6.07
CA SER A 72 -3.74 12.75 5.67
C SER A 72 -3.14 12.10 4.41
N VAL A 73 -3.38 10.80 4.22
CA VAL A 73 -2.96 10.07 3.03
C VAL A 73 -3.79 10.50 1.82
N LEU A 74 -5.11 10.59 1.99
CA LEU A 74 -6.03 11.07 0.96
C LEU A 74 -5.70 12.51 0.55
N ASP A 75 -5.41 13.37 1.52
CA ASP A 75 -5.12 14.77 1.26
C ASP A 75 -3.83 14.95 0.46
N ALA A 76 -2.79 14.18 0.77
CA ALA A 76 -1.55 14.17 -0.01
C ALA A 76 -1.75 13.64 -1.44
N ALA A 77 -2.60 12.62 -1.60
CA ALA A 77 -2.94 12.07 -2.91
C ALA A 77 -3.69 13.08 -3.79
N LEU A 78 -4.54 13.91 -3.19
CA LEU A 78 -5.35 14.91 -3.89
C LEU A 78 -4.73 16.31 -3.93
N GLY A 79 -3.68 16.57 -3.16
CA GLY A 79 -3.09 17.90 -2.99
C GLY A 79 -3.96 18.87 -2.18
N THR A 80 -4.87 18.35 -1.35
CA THR A 80 -5.74 19.17 -0.46
C THR A 80 -5.04 19.56 0.85
N ASP A 81 -3.81 19.05 1.07
CA ASP A 81 -2.92 19.42 2.17
C ASP A 81 -2.12 20.71 1.91
N GLY A 82 -2.36 21.39 0.78
CA GLY A 82 -1.64 22.60 0.37
C GLY A 82 -0.34 22.34 -0.40
N GLN A 83 -0.04 21.07 -0.74
CA GLN A 83 1.06 20.67 -1.62
C GLN A 83 0.54 20.16 -2.96
N ALA A 84 1.43 19.95 -3.92
CA ALA A 84 1.07 19.27 -5.16
C ALA A 84 0.62 17.82 -4.88
N ALA A 85 -0.42 17.38 -5.59
CA ALA A 85 -0.89 16.00 -5.54
C ALA A 85 0.24 15.02 -5.87
N SER A 86 0.46 14.02 -5.01
CA SER A 86 1.48 12.99 -5.23
C SER A 86 1.07 11.67 -4.59
N LEU A 87 1.03 10.62 -5.41
CA LEU A 87 0.71 9.27 -4.97
C LEU A 87 1.86 8.66 -4.16
N GLU A 88 3.09 9.01 -4.49
CA GLU A 88 4.31 8.59 -3.80
C GLU A 88 4.36 9.18 -2.39
N ARG A 89 4.05 10.47 -2.23
CA ARG A 89 3.92 11.12 -0.91
C ARG A 89 2.81 10.47 -0.10
N ALA A 90 1.65 10.22 -0.70
CA ALA A 90 0.55 9.53 -0.03
C ALA A 90 0.96 8.12 0.42
N ALA A 91 1.60 7.34 -0.45
CA ALA A 91 2.08 6.00 -0.12
C ALA A 91 3.11 6.02 1.02
N LEU A 92 4.02 6.99 1.03
CA LEU A 92 4.99 7.16 2.12
C LEU A 92 4.29 7.44 3.45
N LEU A 93 3.33 8.38 3.47
CA LEU A 93 2.53 8.69 4.66
C LEU A 93 1.78 7.44 5.17
N TYR A 94 1.17 6.67 4.27
CA TYR A 94 0.51 5.43 4.65
C TYR A 94 1.49 4.43 5.29
N LEU A 95 2.67 4.24 4.69
CA LEU A 95 3.68 3.32 5.21
C LEU A 95 4.22 3.78 6.58
N ASP A 96 4.39 5.08 6.80
CA ASP A 96 4.73 5.66 8.10
C ASP A 96 3.66 5.36 9.15
N LEU A 97 2.39 5.57 8.82
CA LEU A 97 1.27 5.27 9.72
C LEU A 97 1.22 3.78 10.10
N ARG A 98 1.44 2.89 9.13
CA ARG A 98 1.51 1.44 9.38
C ARG A 98 2.71 1.05 10.22
N GLN A 99 3.86 1.71 10.03
CA GLN A 99 5.05 1.49 10.83
C GLN A 99 4.83 1.91 12.29
N ASP A 100 4.25 3.08 12.51
CA ASP A 100 3.91 3.57 13.86
C ASP A 100 2.90 2.67 14.58
N GLU A 101 1.90 2.15 13.85
CA GLU A 101 0.95 1.20 14.40
C GLU A 101 1.63 -0.14 14.74
N ALA A 102 2.46 -0.67 13.83
CA ALA A 102 3.17 -1.93 14.06
C ALA A 102 4.12 -1.83 15.26
N VAL A 103 4.85 -0.72 15.43
CA VAL A 103 5.71 -0.49 16.60
C VAL A 103 4.87 -0.47 17.89
N ARG A 104 3.77 0.28 17.92
CA ARG A 104 2.89 0.36 19.09
C ARG A 104 2.27 -0.99 19.46
N ALA A 105 1.87 -1.77 18.45
CA ALA A 105 1.25 -3.07 18.62
C ALA A 105 2.26 -4.24 18.73
N ARG A 106 3.58 -3.97 18.64
CA ARG A 106 4.65 -4.97 18.58
C ARG A 106 4.45 -6.02 17.48
N LEU A 107 3.93 -5.58 16.34
CA LEU A 107 3.73 -6.41 15.16
C LEU A 107 4.96 -6.36 14.24
N GLN A 108 5.12 -7.41 13.44
CA GLN A 108 6.14 -7.44 12.41
C GLN A 108 5.64 -6.73 11.14
N ILE A 109 6.54 -5.98 10.52
CA ILE A 109 6.32 -5.34 9.22
C ILE A 109 6.94 -6.22 8.14
N HIS A 110 6.24 -6.40 7.03
CA HIS A 110 6.78 -7.16 5.90
C HIS A 110 8.03 -6.45 5.33
N PRO A 111 9.15 -7.15 5.06
CA PRO A 111 10.38 -6.52 4.58
C PRO A 111 10.20 -5.68 3.31
N MET A 112 9.33 -6.10 2.39
CA MET A 112 9.05 -5.33 1.17
C MET A 112 8.48 -3.94 1.49
N ALA A 113 7.60 -3.82 2.49
CA ALA A 113 7.05 -2.51 2.87
C ALA A 113 8.13 -1.56 3.39
N ASN A 114 9.12 -2.08 4.12
CA ASN A 114 10.29 -1.30 4.55
C ASN A 114 11.16 -0.86 3.36
N LEU A 115 11.37 -1.75 2.39
CA LEU A 115 12.14 -1.43 1.17
C LEU A 115 11.46 -0.32 0.37
N VAL A 116 10.15 -0.43 0.17
CA VAL A 116 9.34 0.58 -0.54
C VAL A 116 9.39 1.92 0.19
N ARG A 117 9.22 1.90 1.52
CA ARG A 117 9.32 3.10 2.35
C ARG A 117 10.67 3.81 2.19
N ASN A 118 11.77 3.05 2.25
CA ASN A 118 13.12 3.62 2.07
C ASN A 118 13.32 4.18 0.66
N HIS A 119 12.80 3.49 -0.36
CA HIS A 119 12.82 3.98 -1.73
C HIS A 119 12.08 5.32 -1.87
N LEU A 120 10.88 5.42 -1.30
CA LEU A 120 10.09 6.66 -1.31
C LEU A 120 10.78 7.80 -0.56
N LEU A 121 11.42 7.53 0.58
CA LEU A 121 12.20 8.55 1.31
C LEU A 121 13.32 9.16 0.46
N HIS A 122 13.90 8.40 -0.48
CA HIS A 122 14.90 8.94 -1.39
C HIS A 122 14.31 9.73 -2.56
N MET A 123 13.05 9.47 -2.92
CA MET A 123 12.40 10.12 -4.06
C MET A 123 11.68 11.41 -3.68
N VAL A 124 11.02 11.44 -2.53
CA VAL A 124 10.13 12.55 -2.12
C VAL A 124 10.47 13.15 -0.74
N GLY A 125 11.49 12.64 -0.05
CA GLY A 125 12.02 13.18 1.21
C GLY A 125 13.11 14.21 0.98
#